data_AF-A0A818V4A2-F1
#
_entry.id   AF-A0A818V4A2-F1
#
_cell.length_a   1.000
_cell.length_b   1.000
_cell.length_c   1.000
_cell.angle_alpha   90.00
_cell.angle_beta   90.00
_cell.angle_gamma   90.00
#
_symmetry.space_group_name_H-M   'P 1'
#
loop_
_entity.id
_entity.type
_entity.pdbx_description
1 polymer ?
#
loop_
_entity_poly.entity_id
_entity_poly.type
_entity_poly.pdbx_seq_one_letter_code
_entity_poly.pdbx_strand_id
1 'polypeptide(L)'
;MNIDLVVVENTDKIHNLIVCTLCSCYPRQLLGIPPGWYKSSSYRVRAPRNPRSILRKYGTVLPNDMKIQVHDSTADLRYLVIPHHPAATENWSREQLLAIVTRDSMVVFVILPFNYSIIKPT
;
A
#
# COMPACT_ATOMS: atom_id res chain seq x y z
N MET A 1 9.45 22.31 10.96
CA MET A 1 10.09 21.19 10.25
C MET A 1 9.05 20.66 9.28
N ASN A 2 9.12 21.11 8.02
CA ASN A 2 8.17 20.68 6.99
C ASN A 2 8.63 19.30 6.51
N ILE A 3 7.79 18.29 6.66
CA ILE A 3 8.07 16.96 6.15
C ILE A 3 7.47 16.93 4.75
N ASP A 4 8.28 16.63 3.73
CA ASP A 4 7.81 16.59 2.35
C ASP A 4 7.04 15.28 2.12
N LEU A 5 5.78 15.44 1.69
CA LEU A 5 4.90 14.33 1.34
C LEU A 5 5.02 14.05 -0.16
N VAL A 6 5.40 12.82 -0.50
CA VAL A 6 5.41 12.31 -1.88
C VAL A 6 4.22 11.38 -2.06
N VAL A 7 3.34 11.72 -3.00
CA VAL A 7 2.19 10.91 -3.35
C VAL A 7 2.52 10.06 -4.58
N VAL A 8 2.32 8.75 -4.49
CA VAL A 8 2.62 7.79 -5.58
C VAL A 8 1.36 7.04 -5.98
N GLU A 9 1.10 6.97 -7.28
CA GLU A 9 -0.14 6.40 -7.81
C GLU A 9 0.04 4.95 -8.25
N ASN A 10 -0.88 4.08 -7.82
CA ASN A 10 -1.01 2.75 -8.39
C ASN A 10 -1.75 2.82 -9.74
N THR A 11 -1.18 2.18 -10.75
CA THR A 11 -1.71 2.10 -12.12
C THR A 11 -1.88 0.65 -12.53
N ASP A 12 -2.42 0.40 -13.73
CA ASP A 12 -2.50 -0.94 -14.32
C ASP A 12 -1.14 -1.65 -14.43
N LYS A 13 -0.04 -0.89 -14.46
CA LYS A 13 1.32 -1.43 -14.65
C LYS A 13 2.20 -1.35 -13.41
N ILE A 14 1.84 -0.52 -12.43
CA ILE A 14 2.69 -0.20 -11.27
C ILE A 14 1.89 -0.30 -9.99
N HIS A 15 2.39 -1.11 -9.06
CA HIS A 15 1.93 -1.17 -7.68
C HIS A 15 3.00 -0.64 -6.74
N ASN A 16 2.66 0.35 -5.92
CA ASN A 16 3.54 0.98 -4.96
C ASN A 16 3.42 0.33 -3.58
N LEU A 17 4.54 0.21 -2.89
CA LEU A 17 4.63 -0.32 -1.54
C LEU A 17 5.58 0.57 -0.73
N ILE A 18 5.13 1.07 0.41
CA ILE A 18 5.94 1.95 1.27
C ILE A 18 6.51 1.17 2.44
N VAL A 19 7.81 1.29 2.69
CA VAL A 19 8.49 0.70 3.86
C VAL A 19 9.35 1.77 4.56
N CYS A 20 9.71 1.52 5.81
CA CYS A 20 10.85 2.18 6.45
C CYS A 20 11.75 1.08 6.99
N THR A 21 12.81 0.75 6.26
CA THR A 21 13.65 -0.41 6.61
C THR A 21 14.39 -0.20 7.93
N LEU A 22 14.76 1.05 8.24
CA LEU A 22 15.54 1.41 9.42
C LEU A 22 14.71 1.50 10.70
N CYS A 23 13.49 2.04 10.64
CA CYS A 23 12.70 2.29 11.84
C CYS A 23 11.19 2.14 11.59
N SER A 24 10.47 3.25 11.42
CA SER A 24 9.00 3.27 11.26
C SER A 24 8.47 4.61 10.72
N CYS A 25 9.26 5.31 9.90
CA CYS A 25 8.84 6.56 9.24
C CYS A 25 7.49 6.37 8.53
N TYR A 26 6.54 7.27 8.78
CA TYR A 26 5.15 7.11 8.35
C TYR A 26 4.44 8.48 8.25
N PRO A 27 3.50 8.70 7.32
CA PRO A 27 2.77 9.97 7.19
C PRO A 27 1.71 10.13 8.30
N ARG A 28 2.17 10.32 9.54
CA ARG A 28 1.32 10.28 10.75
C ARG A 28 0.22 11.34 10.77
N GLN A 29 0.44 12.49 10.15
CA GLN A 29 -0.55 13.56 10.06
C GLN A 29 -1.77 13.16 9.21
N LEU A 30 -1.63 12.19 8.30
CA LEU A 30 -2.71 11.71 7.44
C LEU A 30 -3.26 10.35 7.88
N LEU A 31 -2.37 9.43 8.27
CA LEU A 31 -2.73 8.03 8.50
C LEU A 31 -2.65 7.59 9.98
N GLY A 32 -2.29 8.50 10.88
CA GLY A 32 -2.13 8.21 12.30
C GLY A 32 -0.89 7.38 12.63
N ILE A 33 -0.94 6.63 13.73
CA ILE A 33 0.20 5.84 14.20
C ILE A 33 0.42 4.61 13.28
N PRO A 34 1.67 4.31 12.87
CA PRO A 34 1.93 3.14 12.04
C PRO A 34 1.51 1.84 12.73
N PRO A 35 0.84 0.93 12.01
CA PRO A 35 0.37 -0.33 12.58
C PRO A 35 1.53 -1.24 13.00
N GLY A 36 1.24 -2.20 13.88
CA GLY A 36 2.25 -3.14 14.41
C GLY A 36 2.99 -3.92 13.32
N TRP A 37 2.28 -4.35 12.27
CA TRP A 37 2.86 -5.09 11.17
C TRP A 37 3.90 -4.28 10.38
N TYR A 38 3.67 -2.97 10.20
CA TYR A 38 4.57 -2.07 9.47
C TYR A 38 5.92 -1.93 10.19
N LYS A 39 5.87 -1.87 11.52
CA LYS A 39 7.05 -1.78 12.39
C LYS A 39 7.80 -3.13 12.51
N SER A 40 7.15 -4.24 12.15
CA SER A 40 7.74 -5.57 12.34
C SER A 40 9.00 -5.75 11.50
N SER A 41 10.03 -6.38 12.06
CA SER A 41 11.23 -6.76 11.31
C SER A 41 10.87 -7.65 10.12
N SER A 42 9.83 -8.48 10.27
CA SER A 42 9.33 -9.34 9.20
C SER A 42 8.90 -8.56 7.96
N TYR A 43 8.27 -7.40 8.14
CA TYR A 43 7.86 -6.54 7.03
C TYR A 43 9.06 -5.74 6.50
N ARG A 44 9.79 -5.05 7.39
CA ARG A 44 10.90 -4.17 7.04
C ARG A 44 12.02 -4.87 6.26
N VAL A 45 12.32 -6.13 6.58
CA VAL A 45 13.37 -6.92 5.91
C VAL A 45 12.91 -7.48 4.56
N ARG A 46 11.63 -7.89 4.46
CA ARG A 46 11.11 -8.60 3.28
C ARG A 46 10.52 -7.68 2.23
N ALA A 47 9.94 -6.55 2.60
CA ALA A 47 9.34 -5.58 1.67
C ALA A 47 10.27 -5.23 0.49
N PRO A 48 11.54 -4.84 0.69
CA PRO A 48 12.44 -4.53 -0.43
C PRO A 48 12.97 -5.76 -1.19
N ARG A 49 12.97 -6.96 -0.57
CA ARG A 49 13.58 -8.18 -1.15
C ARG A 49 12.59 -9.09 -1.86
N ASN A 50 11.39 -9.21 -1.32
CA ASN A 50 10.35 -10.11 -1.79
C ASN A 50 8.94 -9.50 -1.56
N PRO A 51 8.62 -8.36 -2.22
CA PRO A 51 7.36 -7.65 -1.99
C PRO A 51 6.13 -8.47 -2.37
N ARG A 52 6.21 -9.30 -3.43
CA ARG A 52 5.11 -10.17 -3.86
C ARG A 52 4.68 -11.15 -2.77
N SER A 53 5.63 -11.70 -2.02
CA SER A 53 5.32 -12.62 -0.90
C SER A 53 4.55 -11.91 0.22
N ILE A 54 4.89 -10.65 0.51
CA ILE A 54 4.19 -9.84 1.51
C ILE A 54 2.76 -9.60 1.06
N LEU A 55 2.56 -9.12 -0.16
CA LEU A 55 1.23 -8.88 -0.72
C LEU A 55 0.36 -10.15 -0.66
N ARG A 56 0.92 -11.30 -1.06
CA ARG A 56 0.21 -12.59 -1.02
C ARG A 56 -0.18 -13.00 0.39
N LYS A 57 0.68 -12.76 1.39
CA LYS A 57 0.37 -13.03 2.81
C LYS A 57 -0.88 -12.27 3.28
N TYR A 58 -1.13 -11.09 2.71
CA TYR A 58 -2.29 -10.25 3.02
C TYR A 58 -3.39 -10.36 1.95
N GLY A 59 -3.41 -11.47 1.18
CA GLY A 59 -4.48 -11.78 0.24
C GLY A 59 -4.44 -11.01 -1.08
N THR A 60 -3.39 -10.23 -1.34
CA THR A 60 -3.21 -9.50 -2.60
C THR A 60 -2.30 -10.28 -3.54
N VAL A 61 -2.85 -10.75 -4.66
CA VAL A 61 -2.08 -11.38 -5.74
C VAL A 61 -2.04 -10.42 -6.92
N LEU A 62 -0.86 -9.98 -7.34
CA LEU A 62 -0.71 -9.10 -8.50
C LEU A 62 -0.30 -9.91 -9.74
N PRO A 63 -0.67 -9.48 -10.96
CA PRO A 63 -0.18 -10.05 -12.21
C PRO A 63 1.35 -10.14 -12.23
N ASN A 64 1.89 -11.14 -12.93
CA ASN A 64 3.34 -11.37 -12.99
C ASN A 64 4.10 -10.24 -13.71
N ASP A 65 3.45 -9.60 -14.67
CA ASP A 65 3.96 -8.48 -15.48
C ASP A 65 3.83 -7.12 -14.79
N MET A 66 3.00 -7.00 -13.75
CA MET A 66 2.89 -5.77 -12.97
C MET A 66 4.20 -5.44 -12.24
N LYS A 67 4.71 -4.23 -12.39
CA LYS A 67 5.89 -3.76 -11.67
C LYS A 67 5.52 -3.42 -10.23
N ILE A 68 6.35 -3.83 -9.27
CA ILE A 68 6.22 -3.36 -7.89
C ILE A 68 7.33 -2.35 -7.60
N GLN A 69 6.95 -1.15 -7.20
CA GLN A 69 7.87 -0.11 -6.75
C GLN A 69 7.84 0.00 -5.23
N VAL A 70 8.99 -0.29 -4.61
CA VAL A 70 9.16 -0.19 -3.16
C VAL A 70 9.79 1.16 -2.84
N HIS A 71 9.11 1.95 -2.02
CA HIS A 71 9.55 3.26 -1.55
C HIS A 71 10.03 3.12 -0.10
N ASP A 72 11.34 3.19 0.10
CA ASP A 72 11.91 3.20 1.45
C ASP A 72 11.96 4.64 1.98
N SER A 73 11.24 4.86 3.08
CA SER A 73 11.11 6.16 3.75
C SER A 73 12.39 6.46 4.55
N THR A 74 13.48 6.68 3.80
CA THR A 74 14.77 7.16 4.29
C THR A 74 14.78 8.68 4.29
N ALA A 75 15.44 9.29 5.29
CA ALA A 75 15.47 10.73 5.52
C ALA A 75 14.06 11.36 5.73
N ASP A 76 13.84 12.56 5.18
CA ASP A 76 12.73 13.45 5.54
C ASP A 76 11.50 13.30 4.64
N LEU A 77 11.52 12.38 3.66
CA LEU A 77 10.36 12.10 2.81
C LEU A 77 9.36 11.17 3.51
N ARG A 78 8.08 11.47 3.34
CA ARG A 78 7.00 10.52 3.67
C ARG A 78 6.21 10.23 2.41
N TYR A 79 5.90 8.95 2.21
CA TYR A 79 5.13 8.52 1.05
C TYR A 79 3.67 8.29 1.42
N LEU A 80 2.79 8.47 0.43
CA LEU A 80 1.39 8.05 0.47
C LEU A 80 1.06 7.39 -0.87
N VAL A 81 0.44 6.21 -0.84
CA VAL A 81 -0.07 5.57 -2.05
C VAL A 81 -1.47 6.10 -2.35
N ILE A 82 -1.73 6.49 -3.59
CA ILE A 82 -3.09 6.57 -4.13
C ILE A 82 -3.40 5.20 -4.75
N PRO A 83 -4.31 4.42 -4.13
CA PRO A 83 -4.67 3.11 -4.65
C PRO A 83 -5.41 3.24 -5.98
N HIS A 84 -5.27 2.22 -6.81
CA HIS A 84 -5.95 2.14 -8.09
C HIS A 84 -7.47 2.11 -7.89
N HIS A 85 -8.22 2.72 -8.81
CA HIS A 85 -9.68 2.69 -8.79
C HIS A 85 -10.16 1.23 -8.90
N PRO A 86 -10.92 0.70 -7.92
CA PRO A 86 -11.49 -0.63 -8.01
C PRO A 86 -12.46 -0.76 -9.18
N ALA A 87 -12.43 -1.91 -9.85
CA ALA A 87 -13.35 -2.21 -10.93
C ALA A 87 -14.78 -2.44 -10.40
N ALA A 88 -15.78 -2.32 -11.28
CA ALA A 88 -17.19 -2.48 -10.92
C ALA A 88 -17.68 -1.44 -9.90
N THR A 89 -16.96 -0.31 -9.78
CA THR A 89 -17.33 0.83 -8.93
C THR A 89 -17.54 2.12 -9.73
N GLU A 90 -17.70 2.03 -11.05
CA GLU A 90 -17.79 3.17 -11.97
C GLU A 90 -18.98 4.09 -11.66
N ASN A 91 -20.06 3.53 -11.09
CA ASN A 91 -21.27 4.26 -10.73
C ASN A 91 -21.39 4.52 -9.21
N TRP A 92 -20.35 4.25 -8.45
CA TRP A 92 -20.38 4.47 -7.00
C TRP A 92 -20.34 5.96 -6.67
N SER A 93 -21.06 6.35 -5.62
CA SER A 93 -20.95 7.68 -5.05
C SER A 93 -19.58 7.86 -4.38
N ARG A 94 -19.22 9.11 -4.11
CA ARG A 94 -18.01 9.45 -3.35
C ARG A 94 -17.99 8.75 -1.99
N GLU A 95 -19.13 8.70 -1.29
CA GLU A 95 -19.27 8.09 0.03
C GLU A 95 -19.05 6.58 -0.03
N GLN A 96 -19.55 5.93 -1.08
CA GLN A 96 -19.32 4.50 -1.32
C GLN A 96 -17.85 4.21 -1.61
N LEU A 97 -17.18 5.03 -2.43
CA LEU A 97 -15.75 4.90 -2.70
C LEU A 97 -14.90 5.16 -1.45
N LEU A 98 -15.26 6.17 -0.64
CA LEU A 98 -14.54 6.44 0.62
C LEU A 98 -14.65 5.27 1.61
N ALA A 99 -15.77 4.56 1.63
CA ALA A 99 -15.98 3.42 2.53
C ALA A 99 -15.03 2.24 2.26
N ILE A 100 -14.45 2.15 1.07
CA ILE A 100 -13.54 1.06 0.68
C ILE A 100 -12.06 1.48 0.70
N VAL A 101 -11.77 2.79 0.75
CA VAL A 101 -10.40 3.29 0.94
C VAL A 101 -9.96 3.01 2.37
N THR A 102 -9.07 2.03 2.53
CA THR A 102 -8.52 1.68 3.86
C THR A 102 -7.16 2.33 4.08
N ARG A 103 -6.77 2.51 5.36
CA ARG A 103 -5.41 2.93 5.71
C ARG A 103 -4.35 2.11 4.99
N ASP A 104 -4.52 0.79 4.99
CA ASP A 104 -3.49 -0.09 4.46
C ASP A 104 -3.41 -0.01 2.92
N SER A 105 -4.51 0.36 2.24
CA SER A 105 -4.50 0.65 0.80
C SER A 105 -3.71 1.89 0.40
N MET A 106 -3.52 2.83 1.34
CA MET A 106 -2.71 4.02 1.15
C MET A 106 -1.22 3.81 1.51
N VAL A 107 -0.82 2.56 1.81
CA VAL A 107 0.56 2.18 2.14
C VAL A 107 1.07 1.04 1.28
N VAL A 108 0.27 -0.03 1.13
CA VAL A 108 0.73 -1.30 0.55
C VAL A 108 -0.36 -2.07 -0.18
N PHE A 109 -1.56 -2.19 0.40
CA PHE A 109 -2.56 -3.15 -0.07
C PHE A 109 -3.47 -2.52 -1.14
N VAL A 110 -4.34 -3.34 -1.72
CA VAL A 110 -5.33 -2.89 -2.70
C VAL A 110 -6.66 -2.55 -2.02
N ILE A 111 -7.50 -1.78 -2.72
CA ILE A 111 -8.91 -1.59 -2.34
C ILE A 111 -9.74 -2.73 -2.93
N LEU A 112 -10.76 -3.18 -2.20
CA LEU A 112 -11.72 -4.17 -2.68
C LEU A 112 -13.04 -3.50 -3.13
N PRO A 113 -13.74 -4.04 -4.15
CA PRO A 113 -13.39 -5.20 -4.96
C PRO A 113 -12.26 -4.89 -5.95
N PHE A 114 -11.21 -5.70 -5.94
CA PHE A 114 -10.10 -5.58 -6.89
C PHE A 114 -10.15 -6.74 -7.88
N ASN A 115 -9.77 -6.50 -9.14
CA ASN A 115 -9.84 -7.50 -10.22
C ASN A 115 -8.85 -8.68 -10.10
N TYR A 116 -8.11 -8.80 -9.00
CA TYR A 116 -7.19 -9.91 -8.78
C TYR A 116 -7.65 -10.80 -7.64
N SER A 117 -7.46 -12.10 -7.82
CA SER A 117 -7.96 -13.14 -6.92
C SER A 117 -7.53 -12.90 -5.47
N ILE A 118 -8.51 -12.66 -4.60
CA ILE A 118 -8.32 -12.76 -3.15
C ILE A 118 -8.30 -14.24 -2.83
N ILE A 119 -7.14 -14.76 -2.45
CA ILE A 119 -7.12 -16.04 -1.73
C ILE A 119 -7.67 -15.72 -0.34
N LYS A 120 -8.91 -16.13 -0.05
CA LYS A 120 -9.42 -16.10 1.32
C LYS A 120 -8.42 -16.88 2.18
N PRO A 121 -7.88 -16.30 3.26
CA PRO A 121 -7.06 -17.08 4.18
C PRO A 121 -7.95 -18.21 4.73
N THR A 122 -7.50 -19.45 4.52
CA THR A 122 -7.96 -20.63 5.28
C THR A 122 -7.59 -20.47 6.74
#